data_AF-A0A352R3L9-F1
#
_entry.id   AF-A0A352R3L9-F1
#
_cell.length_a   1.000
_cell.length_b   1.000
_cell.length_c   1.000
_cell.angle_alpha   90.00
_cell.angle_beta   90.00
_cell.angle_gamma   90.00
#
_symmetry.space_group_name_H-M   'P 1'
#
loop_
_entity.id
_entity.type
_entity.pdbx_description
1 polymer ?
#
loop_
_entity_poly.entity_id
_entity_poly.type
_entity_poly.pdbx_seq_one_letter_code
_entity_poly.pdbx_strand_id
1 'polypeptide(L)' 'MNTDINHILVNGAQIAFSKLKRAQSFNGRLYYYAEIGVYMEVSLSHGAGITADTHEQIKTIYNEATRFHMGESKRSRIFL' A
#
# COMPACT_ATOMS: atom_id res chain seq x y z
N MET A 1 -5.44 6.25 25.94
CA MET A 1 -5.23 5.35 24.79
C MET A 1 -3.96 5.83 24.09
N ASN A 2 -2.89 5.04 24.16
CA ASN A 2 -1.68 5.31 23.39
C ASN A 2 -1.93 4.67 22.01
N THR A 3 -2.14 5.48 20.97
CA THR A 3 -2.39 4.98 19.63
C THR A 3 -1.09 4.40 19.09
N ASP A 4 -1.00 3.08 18.99
CA ASP A 4 0.19 2.39 18.49
C ASP A 4 0.40 2.73 17.01
N ILE A 5 1.52 3.41 16.72
CA ILE A 5 1.92 3.81 15.37
C ILE A 5 1.99 2.62 14.41
N ASN A 6 2.38 1.45 14.91
CA ASN A 6 2.48 0.22 14.12
C ASN A 6 1.11 -0.19 13.58
N HIS A 7 0.09 -0.20 14.44
CA HIS A 7 -1.29 -0.47 14.04
C HIS A 7 -1.83 0.59 13.07
N ILE A 8 -1.51 1.87 13.26
CA ILE A 8 -1.94 2.95 12.35
C ILE A 8 -1.38 2.72 10.94
N LEU A 9 -0.07 2.44 10.82
CA LEU A 9 0.58 2.27 9.53
C LEU A 9 0.06 1.03 8.79
N VAL A 10 -0.04 -0.12 9.48
CA VAL A 10 -0.55 -1.36 8.87
C VAL A 10 -1.99 -1.18 8.40
N ASN A 11 -2.86 -0.60 9.25
CA ASN A 11 -4.26 -0.38 8.89
C ASN A 11 -4.40 0.61 7.73
N GLY A 12 -3.60 1.68 7.72
CA GLY A 12 -3.56 2.65 6.62
C GLY A 12 -3.19 1.99 5.29
N ALA A 13 -2.13 1.19 5.28
CA ALA A 13 -1.70 0.44 4.09
C ALA A 13 -2.78 -0.54 3.60
N GLN A 14 -3.45 -1.27 4.51
CA GLN A 14 -4.54 -2.20 4.15
C GLN A 14 -5.77 -1.48 3.58
N ILE A 15 -6.13 -0.31 4.14
CA ILE A 15 -7.23 0.50 3.62
C ILE A 15 -6.89 1.02 2.22
N ALA A 16 -5.69 1.57 2.02
CA ALA A 16 -5.22 2.02 0.73
C ALA A 16 -5.22 0.87 -0.30
N PHE A 17 -4.77 -0.33 0.08
CA PHE A 17 -4.82 -1.51 -0.79
C PHE A 17 -6.26 -1.93 -1.14
N SER A 18 -7.16 -1.87 -0.17
CA SER A 18 -8.59 -2.14 -0.42
C SER A 18 -9.20 -1.12 -1.39
N LYS A 19 -8.81 0.15 -1.30
CA LYS A 19 -9.23 1.19 -2.24
C LYS A 19 -8.59 1.01 -3.62
N LEU A 20 -7.32 0.61 -3.71
CA LEU A 20 -6.64 0.23 -4.95
C LEU A 20 -7.43 -0.85 -5.71
N LYS A 21 -7.84 -1.92 -5.01
CA LYS A 21 -8.61 -3.02 -5.61
C LYS A 21 -9.98 -2.61 -6.15
N ARG A 22 -10.59 -1.56 -5.57
CA ARG A 22 -11.91 -1.05 -6.00
C ARG A 22 -11.83 0.03 -7.09
N ALA A 23 -10.67 0.64 -7.29
CA ALA A 23 -10.51 1.75 -8.22
C ALA A 23 -10.64 1.31 -9.68
N GLN A 24 -11.63 1.89 -10.37
CA GLN A 24 -11.96 1.55 -11.76
C GLN A 24 -11.04 2.24 -12.77
N SER A 25 -10.54 3.44 -12.45
CA SER A 25 -9.64 4.20 -13.34
C SER A 25 -8.18 3.93 -13.04
N PHE A 26 -7.34 4.06 -14.07
CA PHE A 26 -5.88 3.97 -13.93
C PHE A 26 -5.35 5.01 -12.93
N ASN A 27 -5.78 6.28 -13.04
CA ASN A 27 -5.34 7.34 -12.14
C ASN A 27 -5.75 7.09 -10.68
N GLY A 28 -6.95 6.55 -10.44
CA GLY A 28 -7.38 6.16 -9.10
C GLY A 28 -6.51 5.04 -8.53
N ARG A 29 -6.17 4.04 -9.36
CA ARG A 29 -5.23 2.98 -8.96
C ARG A 29 -3.83 3.53 -8.70
N LEU A 30 -3.33 4.45 -9.53
CA LEU A 30 -2.02 5.06 -9.37
C LEU A 30 -1.93 5.84 -8.05
N TYR A 31 -2.97 6.61 -7.71
CA TYR A 31 -3.05 7.35 -6.45
C TYR A 31 -2.92 6.42 -5.23
N TYR A 32 -3.77 5.38 -5.14
CA TYR A 32 -3.73 4.46 -3.99
C TYR A 32 -2.47 3.61 -3.96
N TYR A 33 -1.90 3.28 -5.11
CA TYR A 33 -0.60 2.62 -5.18
C TYR A 33 0.52 3.51 -4.61
N ALA A 34 0.55 4.79 -4.98
CA ALA A 34 1.50 5.76 -4.43
C ALA A 34 1.33 5.94 -2.92
N GLU A 35 0.09 6.00 -2.43
CA GLU A 35 -0.22 6.06 -0.99
C GLU A 35 0.36 4.85 -0.22
N ILE A 36 0.27 3.64 -0.78
CA ILE A 36 0.90 2.43 -0.19
C ILE A 36 2.43 2.56 -0.18
N GLY A 37 3.01 3.15 -1.22
CA GLY A 37 4.45 3.47 -1.27
C GLY A 37 4.89 4.40 -0.13
N VAL A 38 4.05 5.37 0.26
CA VAL A 38 4.33 6.24 1.41
C VAL A 38 4.40 5.45 2.71
N TYR A 39 3.47 4.53 2.96
CA TYR A 39 3.54 3.68 4.16
C TYR A 39 4.80 2.82 4.18
N MET A 40 5.24 2.30 3.02
CA MET A 40 6.48 1.55 2.90
C MET A 40 7.70 2.39 3.26
N GLU A 41 7.80 3.61 2.74
CA GLU A 41 8.89 4.54 3.07
C GLU A 41 8.90 4.90 4.55
N VAL A 42 7.74 5.26 5.11
CA VAL A 42 7.61 5.58 6.53
C VAL A 42 8.02 4.39 7.39
N SER A 43 7.71 3.16 6.99
CA SER A 43 8.06 1.95 7.74
C SER A 43 9.57 1.73 7.90
N LEU A 44 10.41 2.39 7.09
CA LEU A 44 11.87 2.37 7.18
C LEU A 44 12.45 3.42 8.15
N SER A 45 11.59 4.28 8.72
CA SER A 45 12.04 5.38 9.59
C SER A 45 12.60 4.87 10.91
N HIS A 46 13.90 5.07 11.12
CA HIS A 46 14.60 4.69 12.35
C HIS A 46 14.27 5.67 13.49
N GLY A 47 14.05 5.16 14.70
CA GLY A 47 13.80 5.97 15.90
C GLY A 47 12.33 6.38 16.14
N ALA A 48 11.41 6.03 15.25
CA ALA A 48 9.97 6.34 15.38
C ALA A 48 9.15 5.28 16.15
N GLY A 49 9.81 4.22 16.67
CA GLY A 49 9.12 3.10 17.33
C GLY A 49 8.40 2.14 16.38
N ILE A 50 8.74 2.18 15.08
CA ILE A 50 8.23 1.25 14.08
C ILE A 50 8.99 -0.08 14.18
N THR A 51 8.24 -1.18 14.27
CA THR A 51 8.81 -2.52 14.43
C THR A 51 9.16 -3.16 13.10
N ALA A 52 10.11 -4.11 13.11
CA ALA A 52 10.44 -4.91 11.94
C ALA A 52 9.22 -5.71 11.41
N ASP A 53 8.37 -6.20 12.31
CA ASP A 53 7.13 -6.89 11.95
C ASP A 53 6.16 -5.99 11.18
N THR A 54 6.08 -4.71 11.57
CA THR A 54 5.28 -3.70 10.85
C THR A 54 5.84 -3.44 9.47
N HIS A 55 7.17 -3.32 9.35
CA HIS A 55 7.84 -3.16 8.07
C HIS A 55 7.55 -4.34 7.13
N GLU A 56 7.68 -5.59 7.60
CA GLU A 56 7.44 -6.78 6.77
C GLU A 56 5.95 -6.92 6.37
N GLN A 57 5.01 -6.54 7.24
CA GLN A 57 3.59 -6.48 6.88
C GLN A 57 3.32 -5.45 5.79
N ILE A 58 3.86 -4.25 5.90
CA ILE A 58 3.69 -3.18 4.91
C ILE A 58 4.36 -3.56 3.59
N LYS A 59 5.54 -4.17 3.63
CA LYS A 59 6.24 -4.71 2.46
C LYS A 59 5.43 -5.78 1.75
N THR A 60 4.77 -6.67 2.49
CA THR A 60 3.87 -7.68 1.93
C THR A 60 2.71 -7.01 1.18
N ILE A 61 2.05 -6.02 1.80
CA ILE A 61 0.97 -5.25 1.18
C ILE A 61 1.47 -4.51 -0.07
N TYR A 62 2.65 -3.89 -0.01
CA TYR A 62 3.26 -3.19 -1.14
C TYR A 62 3.55 -4.12 -2.33
N ASN A 63 4.05 -5.32 -2.07
CA ASN A 63 4.30 -6.32 -3.10
C ASN A 63 3.00 -6.81 -3.76
N GLU A 64 1.96 -7.06 -2.98
CA GLU A 64 0.63 -7.41 -3.50
C GLU A 64 0.01 -6.28 -4.32
N ALA A 65 0.10 -5.04 -3.82
CA ALA A 65 -0.36 -3.85 -4.51
C ALA A 65 0.36 -3.65 -5.86
N THR A 66 1.68 -3.86 -5.89
CA THR A 66 2.48 -3.79 -7.12
C THR A 66 2.00 -4.83 -8.14
N ARG A 67 1.85 -6.10 -7.72
CA ARG A 67 1.34 -7.17 -8.60
C ARG A 67 -0.04 -6.85 -9.14
N PHE A 68 -0.95 -6.38 -8.28
CA PHE A 68 -2.32 -6.03 -8.66
C PHE A 68 -2.35 -4.86 -9.66
N HIS A 69 -1.69 -3.74 -9.34
CA HIS A 69 -1.67 -2.54 -10.19
C HIS A 69 -1.09 -2.84 -11.58
N MET A 70 0.02 -3.59 -11.63
CA MET A 70 0.66 -3.98 -12.89
C MET A 70 -0.21 -4.97 -13.68
N GLY A 71 -0.88 -5.90 -12.99
CA GLY A 71 -1.82 -6.85 -13.59
C GLY A 71 -3.02 -6.16 -14.25
N GLU A 72 -3.67 -5.24 -13.54
CA GLU A 72 -4.77 -4.43 -14.12
C GLU A 72 -4.31 -3.55 -15.28
N SER A 73 -3.12 -2.95 -15.20
CA SER A 73 -2.58 -2.11 -16.27
C SER A 73 -2.22 -2.89 -17.54
N LYS A 74 -1.91 -4.18 -17.42
CA LYS A 74 -1.78 -5.08 -18.57
C LYS A 74 -3.14 -5.43 -19.17
N ARG A 75 -4.13 -5.79 -18.33
CA ARG A 75 -5.51 -6.07 -18.79
C ARG A 75 -6.11 -4.88 -19.54
N SER A 76 -6.02 -3.67 -19.01
CA SER A 76 -6.56 -2.47 -19.66
C SER A 76 -5.94 -2.18 -21.03
N ARG A 77 -4.70 -2.63 -21.30
CA ARG A 77 -4.05 -2.50 -22.61
C ARG A 77 -4.47 -3.55 -23.64
N ILE A 78 -5.04 -4.68 -23.20
CA ILE A 78 -5.51 -5.74 -24.10
C ILE A 78 -6.91 -5.42 -24.65
N PHE A 79 -7.66 -4.53 -23.98
CA PHE A 79 -9.00 -4.08 -24.40
C PHE A 79 -9.00 -2.75 -25.17
N LEU A 80 -7.83 -2.28 -25.61
CA LEU A 80 -7.65 -1.14 -26.53
C LEU A 80 -7.19 -1.66 -27.88
#